data_AF-A0A9E3SN93-F1
#
_entry.id   AF-A0A9E3SN93-F1
#
_cell.length_a   1.000
_cell.length_b   1.000
_cell.length_c   1.000
_cell.angle_alpha   90.00
_cell.angle_beta   90.00
_cell.angle_gamma   90.00
#
_symmetry.space_group_name_H-M   'P 1'
#
loop_
_entity.id
_entity.type
_entity.pdbx_description
1 polymer ?
#
loop_
_entity_poly.entity_id
_entity_poly.type
_entity_poly.pdbx_seq_one_letter_code
_entity_poly.pdbx_strand_id
1 'polypeptide(L)'
;MLKNSLSRRDFLKTAAASAALTATGGLVAPAIVAAKPPAQDTVTISFMGWGGVAEDEGVRAAIEKFESDQSAVKVQWLHTPDNYNEKLLSNVAAGTPPDTAFISQSQFRTLVHDGLTMDITDLVQADPVISTPDYFVEPQETQRSTDAAGHWYGIGS
;
A
#
# COMPACT_ATOMS: atom_id res chain seq x y z
N MET A 1 -30.10 -34.41 -17.19
CA MET A 1 -30.98 -33.58 -16.34
C MET A 1 -30.76 -34.05 -14.91
N LEU A 2 -30.30 -33.33 -13.87
CA LEU A 2 -29.83 -31.97 -13.58
C LEU A 2 -28.62 -32.15 -12.62
N LYS A 3 -27.54 -31.37 -12.73
CA LYS A 3 -26.54 -31.25 -11.66
C LYS A 3 -26.94 -30.04 -10.80
N ASN A 4 -27.44 -30.30 -9.59
CA ASN A 4 -27.80 -29.25 -8.64
C ASN A 4 -26.54 -28.79 -7.91
N SER A 5 -25.87 -27.74 -8.39
CA SER A 5 -24.75 -27.13 -7.65
C SER A 5 -25.32 -26.17 -6.61
N LEU A 6 -25.28 -26.57 -5.34
CA LEU A 6 -25.48 -25.65 -4.22
C LEU A 6 -24.40 -24.57 -4.29
N SER A 7 -24.82 -23.30 -4.36
CA SER A 7 -23.92 -22.17 -4.50
C SER A 7 -23.32 -21.79 -3.15
N ARG A 8 -22.09 -21.28 -3.15
CA ARG A 8 -21.39 -20.74 -1.97
C ARG A 8 -22.22 -19.69 -1.21
N ARG A 9 -23.20 -19.06 -1.88
CA ARG A 9 -24.16 -18.11 -1.29
C ARG A 9 -25.19 -18.76 -0.36
N ASP A 10 -25.54 -20.03 -0.56
CA ASP A 10 -26.48 -20.75 0.30
C ASP A 10 -25.82 -21.22 1.59
N PHE A 11 -24.52 -21.54 1.53
CA PHE A 11 -23.71 -21.91 2.70
C PHE A 11 -23.51 -20.74 3.68
N LEU A 12 -23.44 -19.50 3.18
CA LEU A 12 -23.21 -18.31 4.02
C LEU A 12 -24.49 -17.79 4.70
N LYS A 13 -25.68 -18.24 4.27
CA LYS A 13 -26.95 -17.81 4.87
C LYS A 13 -27.37 -18.64 6.09
N THR A 14 -26.70 -19.77 6.35
CA THR A 14 -27.05 -20.69 7.45
C THR A 14 -26.14 -20.59 8.67
N ALA A 15 -25.13 -19.72 8.66
CA ALA A 15 -24.23 -19.54 9.80
C ALA A 15 -24.74 -18.46 10.77
N ALA A 16 -25.34 -18.96 11.85
CA ALA A 16 -25.36 -18.38 13.20
C ALA A 16 -26.35 -17.24 13.50
N ALA A 17 -27.60 -17.64 13.72
CA ALA A 17 -28.38 -17.14 14.85
C ALA A 17 -28.08 -17.98 16.12
N SER A 18 -28.18 -17.33 17.28
CA SER A 18 -28.42 -17.88 18.64
C SER A 18 -27.22 -17.91 19.61
N ALA A 19 -27.21 -16.95 20.54
CA ALA A 19 -26.93 -17.21 21.95
C ALA A 19 -27.52 -16.06 22.80
N ALA A 20 -28.80 -16.18 23.15
CA ALA A 20 -29.41 -15.42 24.23
C ALA A 20 -29.18 -16.19 25.54
N LEU A 21 -28.56 -15.56 26.54
CA LEU A 21 -28.51 -16.08 27.91
C LEU A 21 -28.82 -14.95 28.89
N THR A 22 -30.00 -15.01 29.51
CA THR A 22 -30.40 -14.23 30.69
C THR A 22 -30.08 -15.01 31.96
N ALA A 23 -29.36 -14.42 32.92
CA ALA A 23 -29.57 -14.65 34.38
C ALA A 23 -28.67 -13.76 35.29
N THR A 24 -29.33 -12.85 36.01
CA THR A 24 -29.19 -12.50 37.45
C THR A 24 -27.82 -12.30 38.12
N GLY A 25 -27.60 -11.08 38.61
CA GLY A 25 -27.37 -10.81 40.05
C GLY A 25 -25.94 -10.85 40.59
N GLY A 26 -25.28 -9.69 40.64
CA GLY A 26 -24.08 -9.47 41.46
C GLY A 26 -23.53 -8.05 41.26
N LEU A 27 -23.67 -7.19 42.27
CA LEU A 27 -23.05 -5.86 42.31
C LEU A 27 -21.54 -6.00 42.50
N VAL A 28 -20.81 -6.09 41.40
CA VAL A 28 -19.36 -5.82 41.34
C VAL A 28 -19.17 -4.52 40.58
N ALA A 29 -18.51 -3.55 41.23
CA ALA A 29 -18.18 -2.27 40.61
C ALA A 29 -17.41 -2.52 39.31
N PRO A 30 -17.79 -1.88 38.18
CA PRO A 30 -17.09 -2.10 36.93
C PRO A 30 -15.70 -1.49 37.04
N ALA A 31 -14.67 -2.34 37.11
CA ALA A 31 -13.34 -1.94 36.71
C ALA A 31 -13.46 -1.55 35.23
N ILE A 32 -13.28 -0.26 34.95
CA ILE A 32 -13.07 0.25 33.61
C ILE A 32 -11.77 -0.37 33.07
N VAL A 33 -11.85 -1.58 32.54
CA VAL A 33 -10.83 -2.10 31.66
C VAL A 33 -10.92 -1.23 30.41
N ALA A 34 -9.99 -0.29 30.26
CA ALA A 34 -9.84 0.45 29.02
C ALA A 34 -9.71 -0.59 27.90
N ALA A 35 -10.77 -0.71 27.08
CA ALA A 35 -10.76 -1.59 25.94
C ALA A 35 -9.60 -1.13 25.05
N LYS A 36 -8.61 -2.01 24.87
CA LYS A 36 -7.59 -1.82 23.85
C LYS A 36 -8.34 -1.56 22.53
N PRO A 37 -8.01 -0.49 21.78
CA PRO A 37 -8.61 -0.26 20.47
C PRO A 37 -8.55 -1.57 19.67
N PRO A 38 -9.60 -1.91 18.89
CA PRO A 38 -9.55 -3.09 18.04
C PRO A 38 -8.25 -3.04 17.24
N ALA A 39 -7.52 -4.16 17.24
CA ALA A 39 -6.29 -4.25 16.47
C ALA A 39 -6.66 -3.93 15.02
N GLN A 40 -6.17 -2.79 14.53
CA GLN A 40 -6.33 -2.43 13.13
C GLN A 40 -5.58 -3.50 12.34
N ASP A 41 -6.29 -4.17 11.42
CA ASP A 41 -5.67 -5.22 10.61
C ASP A 41 -4.44 -4.63 9.91
N THR A 42 -3.28 -5.25 10.15
CA THR A 42 -2.04 -4.84 9.52
C THR A 42 -2.16 -5.01 8.01
N VAL A 43 -1.93 -3.93 7.26
CA VAL A 43 -1.98 -3.93 5.79
C VAL A 43 -0.59 -4.22 5.27
N THR A 44 -0.45 -5.24 4.42
CA THR A 44 0.81 -5.48 3.69
C THR A 44 0.73 -4.80 2.33
N ILE A 45 1.69 -3.93 2.04
CA ILE A 45 1.91 -3.34 0.71
C ILE A 45 3.16 -3.94 0.08
N SER A 46 3.18 -3.98 -1.24
CA SER A 46 4.32 -4.39 -2.04
C SER A 46 5.08 -3.17 -2.55
N PHE A 47 6.41 -3.22 -2.40
CA PHE A 47 7.32 -2.20 -2.90
C PHE A 47 8.35 -2.88 -3.80
N MET A 48 8.41 -2.48 -5.06
CA MET A 48 9.29 -3.07 -6.07
C MET A 48 10.39 -2.10 -6.47
N GLY A 49 11.61 -2.59 -6.59
CA GLY A 49 12.72 -1.77 -7.08
C GLY A 49 13.92 -2.59 -7.50
N TRP A 50 14.84 -1.92 -8.19
CA TRP A 50 16.14 -2.46 -8.58
C TRP A 50 17.23 -2.00 -7.59
N GLY A 51 18.46 -2.45 -7.81
CA GLY A 51 19.62 -1.92 -7.12
C GLY A 51 20.69 -2.98 -6.84
N GLY A 52 21.94 -2.52 -6.68
CA GLY A 52 23.03 -3.36 -6.20
C GLY A 52 22.91 -3.66 -4.70
N VAL A 53 23.90 -4.36 -4.14
CA VAL A 53 23.90 -4.78 -2.71
C VAL A 53 23.66 -3.59 -1.76
N ALA A 54 24.40 -2.50 -1.94
CA ALA A 54 24.27 -1.32 -1.07
C ALA A 54 22.87 -0.67 -1.14
N GLU A 55 22.22 -0.74 -2.30
CA GLU A 55 20.87 -0.19 -2.48
C GLU A 55 19.81 -1.11 -1.87
N ASP A 56 19.93 -2.44 -2.03
CA ASP A 56 19.07 -3.41 -1.35
C ASP A 56 19.16 -3.25 0.18
N GLU A 57 20.37 -3.17 0.72
CA GLU A 57 20.60 -2.95 2.16
C GLU A 57 20.00 -1.62 2.63
N GLY A 58 20.19 -0.54 1.88
CA GLY A 58 19.64 0.78 2.19
C GLY A 58 18.12 0.80 2.20
N VAL A 59 17.47 0.19 1.19
CA VAL A 59 16.02 0.09 1.12
C VAL A 59 15.46 -0.76 2.26
N ARG A 60 16.09 -1.88 2.58
CA ARG A 60 15.68 -2.72 3.71
C ARG A 60 15.75 -1.97 5.03
N ALA A 61 16.83 -1.23 5.27
CA ALA A 61 16.97 -0.40 6.47
C ALA A 61 15.89 0.71 6.54
N ALA A 62 15.55 1.33 5.41
CA ALA A 62 14.48 2.32 5.34
C ALA A 62 13.11 1.69 5.61
N ILE A 63 12.84 0.49 5.08
CA ILE A 63 11.62 -0.29 5.36
C ILE A 63 11.52 -0.63 6.85
N GLU A 64 12.59 -1.11 7.47
CA GLU A 64 12.61 -1.41 8.90
C GLU A 64 12.28 -0.17 9.74
N LYS A 65 12.83 0.99 9.38
CA LYS A 65 12.49 2.26 10.02
C LYS A 65 11.02 2.62 9.83
N PHE A 66 10.51 2.54 8.61
CA PHE A 66 9.12 2.83 8.29
C PHE A 66 8.15 1.94 9.08
N GLU A 67 8.39 0.62 9.11
CA GLU A 67 7.54 -0.31 9.87
C GLU A 67 7.63 -0.09 11.39
N SER A 68 8.76 0.41 11.89
CA SER A 68 8.92 0.76 13.30
C SER A 68 8.10 2.00 13.69
N ASP A 69 7.99 2.97 12.78
CA ASP A 69 7.19 4.19 12.98
C ASP A 69 5.71 3.95 12.68
N GLN A 70 5.41 3.01 11.80
CA GLN A 70 4.07 2.75 11.29
C GLN A 70 3.66 1.28 11.41
N SER A 71 3.27 0.90 12.63
CA SER A 71 2.90 -0.48 12.96
C SER A 71 1.65 -1.02 12.23
N ALA A 72 0.86 -0.16 11.58
CA ALA A 72 -0.29 -0.56 10.80
C ALA A 72 0.07 -1.10 9.40
N VAL A 73 1.30 -0.88 8.92
CA VAL A 73 1.73 -1.24 7.56
C VAL A 73 2.93 -2.18 7.61
N LYS A 74 2.92 -3.19 6.74
CA LYS A 74 4.04 -4.07 6.44
C LYS A 74 4.44 -3.92 4.98
N VAL A 75 5.74 -3.97 4.68
CA VAL A 75 6.25 -3.79 3.33
C VAL A 75 6.89 -5.08 2.84
N GLN A 76 6.34 -5.63 1.75
CA GLN A 76 6.94 -6.69 0.99
C GLN A 76 7.90 -6.08 -0.05
N TRP A 77 9.21 -6.13 0.24
CA TRP A 77 10.24 -5.71 -0.69
C TRP A 77 10.47 -6.72 -1.82
N LEU A 78 10.23 -6.29 -3.06
CA LEU A 78 10.40 -7.07 -4.28
C LEU A 78 11.69 -6.65 -4.99
N HIS A 79 12.84 -6.97 -4.40
CA HIS A 79 14.16 -6.66 -4.97
C HIS A 79 14.37 -7.36 -6.32
N THR A 80 14.49 -6.56 -7.37
CA THR A 80 14.52 -7.02 -8.76
C THR A 80 15.69 -6.37 -9.50
N PRO A 81 16.94 -6.83 -9.28
CA PRO A 81 18.12 -6.22 -9.89
C PRO A 81 18.20 -6.42 -11.41
N ASP A 82 17.66 -7.54 -11.92
CA ASP A 82 17.74 -7.91 -13.33
C ASP A 82 16.35 -8.00 -13.98
N ASN A 83 16.28 -7.57 -15.25
CA ASN A 83 15.06 -7.56 -16.07
C ASN A 83 13.90 -6.84 -15.38
N TYR A 84 14.20 -5.73 -14.72
CA TYR A 84 13.27 -5.00 -13.87
C TYR A 84 12.01 -4.58 -14.62
N ASN A 85 12.20 -3.90 -15.75
CA ASN A 85 11.11 -3.35 -16.56
C ASN A 85 10.19 -4.45 -17.10
N GLU A 86 10.78 -5.54 -17.60
CA GLU A 86 10.04 -6.68 -18.10
C GLU A 86 9.20 -7.32 -16.99
N LYS A 87 9.75 -7.47 -15.78
CA LYS A 87 9.03 -8.03 -14.63
C LYS A 87 7.94 -7.10 -14.11
N LEU A 88 8.20 -5.79 -14.02
CA LEU A 88 7.20 -4.80 -13.63
C LEU A 88 6.00 -4.84 -14.58
N LEU A 89 6.25 -4.75 -15.89
CA LEU A 89 5.20 -4.79 -16.90
C LEU A 89 4.49 -6.16 -16.95
N SER A 90 5.21 -7.26 -16.71
CA SER A 90 4.61 -8.60 -16.58
C SER A 90 3.64 -8.66 -15.39
N ASN A 91 3.99 -8.08 -14.24
CA ASN A 91 3.14 -8.02 -13.06
C ASN A 91 1.88 -7.17 -13.32
N VAL A 92 2.04 -6.02 -13.97
CA VAL A 92 0.93 -5.17 -14.41
C VAL A 92 -0.01 -5.94 -15.34
N ALA A 93 0.53 -6.60 -16.37
CA ALA A 93 -0.25 -7.37 -17.34
C ALA A 93 -0.95 -8.58 -16.71
N ALA A 94 -0.35 -9.18 -15.66
CA ALA A 94 -0.95 -10.27 -14.89
C ALA A 94 -2.07 -9.80 -13.94
N GLY A 95 -2.32 -8.49 -13.83
CA GLY A 95 -3.30 -7.93 -12.89
C GLY A 95 -2.83 -7.95 -11.45
N THR A 96 -1.51 -8.04 -11.22
CA THR A 96 -0.88 -8.03 -9.90
C THR A 96 0.26 -7.00 -9.85
N PRO A 97 0.01 -5.71 -10.18
CA PRO A 97 1.04 -4.69 -10.07
C PRO A 97 1.51 -4.54 -8.61
N PRO A 98 2.76 -4.12 -8.38
CA PRO A 98 3.16 -3.69 -7.05
C PRO A 98 2.41 -2.41 -6.64
N ASP A 99 2.22 -2.19 -5.34
CA ASP A 99 1.55 -0.98 -4.83
C ASP A 99 2.42 0.26 -5.03
N THR A 100 3.74 0.10 -4.90
CA THR A 100 4.73 1.14 -5.19
C THR A 100 5.91 0.54 -5.94
N ALA A 101 6.51 1.31 -6.84
CA ALA A 101 7.63 0.85 -7.64
C ALA A 101 8.62 1.97 -7.93
N PHE A 102 9.91 1.64 -8.02
CA PHE A 102 10.85 2.51 -8.71
C PHE A 102 10.46 2.59 -10.19
N ILE A 103 10.44 3.80 -10.75
CA ILE A 103 10.11 4.03 -12.15
C ILE A 103 11.24 4.82 -12.80
N SER A 104 11.78 4.30 -13.90
CA SER A 104 12.79 5.01 -14.66
C SER A 104 12.19 6.20 -15.42
N GLN A 105 12.98 7.26 -15.60
CA GLN A 105 12.56 8.46 -16.32
C GLN A 105 12.07 8.19 -17.75
N SER A 106 12.66 7.19 -18.42
CA SER A 106 12.26 6.80 -19.78
C SER A 106 10.88 6.14 -19.84
N GLN A 107 10.39 5.58 -18.73
CA GLN A 107 9.08 4.92 -18.67
C GLN A 107 7.99 5.80 -18.06
N PHE A 108 8.35 6.72 -17.17
CA PHE A 108 7.42 7.52 -16.39
C PHE A 108 6.29 8.12 -17.24
N ARG A 109 6.64 8.86 -18.31
CA ARG A 109 5.66 9.51 -19.20
C ARG A 109 4.70 8.50 -19.84
N THR A 110 5.18 7.34 -20.27
CA THR A 110 4.36 6.28 -20.86
C THR A 110 3.40 5.70 -19.84
N LEU A 111 3.86 5.39 -18.64
CA LEU A 111 3.02 4.81 -17.59
C LEU A 111 1.93 5.79 -17.13
N VAL A 112 2.26 7.09 -17.02
CA VAL A 112 1.27 8.14 -16.75
C VAL A 112 0.24 8.22 -17.86
N HIS A 113 0.69 8.28 -19.12
CA HIS A 113 -0.21 8.31 -20.28
C HIS A 113 -1.15 7.10 -20.32
N ASP A 114 -0.65 5.91 -19.99
CA ASP A 114 -1.41 4.67 -20.02
C ASP A 114 -2.30 4.47 -18.77
N GLY A 115 -2.29 5.42 -17.83
CA GLY A 115 -3.10 5.37 -16.61
C GLY A 115 -2.64 4.29 -15.61
N LEU A 116 -1.36 3.93 -15.65
CA LEU A 116 -0.77 2.91 -14.79
C LEU A 116 -0.17 3.47 -13.50
N THR A 117 -0.23 4.79 -13.31
CA THR A 117 0.20 5.48 -12.09
C THR A 117 -0.97 6.23 -11.45
N MET A 118 -0.94 6.32 -10.12
CA MET A 118 -1.93 7.07 -9.35
C MET A 118 -1.56 8.56 -9.33
N ASP A 119 -2.54 9.43 -9.53
CA ASP A 119 -2.38 10.86 -9.23
C ASP A 119 -2.28 11.03 -7.71
N ILE A 120 -1.13 11.53 -7.26
CA ILE A 120 -0.79 11.77 -5.85
C ILE A 120 -0.66 13.25 -5.52
N THR A 121 -1.15 14.15 -6.39
CA THR A 121 -1.02 15.61 -6.23
C THR A 121 -1.50 16.09 -4.86
N ASP A 122 -2.71 15.69 -4.47
CA ASP A 122 -3.29 16.10 -3.19
C ASP A 122 -2.51 15.53 -1.99
N LEU A 123 -1.94 14.32 -2.12
CA LEU A 123 -1.13 13.71 -1.07
C LEU A 123 0.19 14.47 -0.87
N VAL A 124 0.86 14.82 -1.97
CA VAL A 124 2.11 15.59 -1.94
C VAL A 124 1.88 16.99 -1.36
N GLN A 125 0.80 17.67 -1.78
CA GLN A 125 0.48 19.01 -1.29
C GLN A 125 0.03 19.04 0.17
N ALA A 126 -0.63 17.99 0.65
CA ALA A 126 -1.10 17.91 2.03
C ALA A 126 -0.02 17.45 3.02
N ASP A 127 1.05 16.81 2.55
CA ASP A 127 2.10 16.29 3.43
C ASP A 127 2.97 17.44 4.00
N PRO A 128 3.07 17.59 5.34
CA PRO A 128 3.73 18.73 5.97
C PRO A 128 5.26 18.69 5.89
N VAL A 129 5.85 17.60 5.42
CA VAL A 129 7.30 17.44 5.25
C VAL A 129 7.65 17.61 3.77
N ILE A 130 7.00 16.83 2.90
CA ILE A 130 7.28 16.80 1.46
C ILE A 130 6.94 18.14 0.80
N SER A 131 5.90 18.84 1.27
CA SER A 131 5.51 20.16 0.75
C SER A 131 6.40 21.32 1.21
N THR A 132 7.38 21.08 2.10
CA THR A 132 8.23 22.17 2.61
C THR A 132 9.13 22.74 1.51
N PRO A 133 9.37 24.07 1.52
CA PRO A 133 10.35 24.68 0.62
C PRO A 133 11.71 23.97 0.74
N ASP A 134 12.37 23.77 -0.39
CA ASP A 134 13.70 23.14 -0.51
C ASP A 134 13.78 21.67 -0.05
N TYR A 135 12.66 20.99 0.21
CA TYR A 135 12.66 19.54 0.46
C TYR A 135 13.20 18.76 -0.76
N PHE A 136 12.75 19.15 -1.95
CA PHE A 136 13.22 18.62 -3.22
C PHE A 136 14.14 19.60 -3.96
N VAL A 137 14.96 19.06 -4.86
CA VAL A 137 15.77 19.85 -5.79
C VAL A 137 14.90 20.32 -6.94
N GLU A 138 14.54 21.60 -6.94
CA GLU A 138 13.74 22.23 -8.00
C GLU A 138 14.60 22.94 -9.06
N PRO A 139 14.16 22.98 -10.34
CA PRO A 139 12.90 22.48 -10.88
C PRO A 139 12.92 20.99 -11.26
N GLN A 140 14.00 20.27 -10.93
CA GLN A 140 14.23 18.91 -11.41
C GLN A 140 13.16 17.93 -10.92
N GLU A 141 12.74 18.03 -9.66
CA GLU A 141 11.67 17.18 -9.11
C GLU A 141 10.35 17.41 -9.82
N THR A 142 9.88 18.66 -9.91
CA THR A 142 8.62 18.95 -10.58
C THR A 142 8.64 18.42 -12.03
N GLN A 143 9.72 18.65 -12.78
CA GLN A 143 9.81 18.23 -14.19
C GLN A 143 9.74 16.71 -14.40
N ARG A 144 10.25 15.93 -13.43
CA ARG A 144 10.39 14.49 -13.53
C ARG A 144 9.21 13.72 -12.94
N SER A 145 8.46 14.37 -12.05
CA SER A 145 7.41 13.76 -11.24
C SER A 145 6.01 14.21 -11.62
N THR A 146 5.87 15.25 -12.45
CA THR A 146 4.56 15.73 -12.93
C THR A 146 4.28 15.46 -14.40
N ASP A 147 3.00 15.42 -14.76
CA ASP A 147 2.55 15.55 -16.15
C ASP A 147 2.67 17.01 -16.67
N ALA A 148 2.18 17.25 -17.89
CA ALA A 148 2.19 18.59 -18.49
C ALA A 148 1.20 19.58 -17.85
N ALA A 149 0.23 19.10 -17.08
CA ALA A 149 -0.73 19.91 -16.33
C ALA A 149 -0.25 20.20 -14.89
N GLY A 150 0.83 19.57 -14.44
CA GLY A 150 1.40 19.73 -13.11
C GLY A 150 0.89 18.73 -12.07
N HIS A 151 0.15 17.69 -12.48
CA HIS A 151 -0.27 16.64 -11.56
C HIS A 151 0.89 15.69 -11.25
N TRP A 152 1.04 15.32 -9.99
CA TRP A 152 2.11 14.46 -9.48
C TRP A 152 1.75 12.99 -9.62
N TYR A 153 2.66 12.18 -10.16
CA TYR A 153 2.48 10.72 -10.32
C TYR A 153 3.64 9.91 -9.73
N GLY A 154 4.52 10.57 -8.98
CA GLY A 154 5.66 9.99 -8.32
C GLY A 154 6.32 11.04 -7.43
N ILE A 155 7.25 10.58 -6.59
CA ILE A 155 8.11 11.45 -5.79
C ILE A 155 9.50 10.85 -5.79
N GLY A 156 10.52 11.69 -5.87
CA GLY A 156 11.89 11.29 -5.62
C GLY A 156 12.48 10.31 -6.64
N SER A 157 13.78 10.47 -6.82
CA SER A 157 14.76 9.59 -7.46
C SER A 157 16.13 10.23 -7.30
#